data_AF-A5JV60-F1
#
_entry.id   AF-A5JV60-F1
#
_cell.length_a   1.000
_cell.length_b   1.000
_cell.length_c   1.000
_cell.angle_alpha   90.00
_cell.angle_beta   90.00
_cell.angle_gamma   90.00
#
_symmetry.space_group_name_H-M   'P 1'
#
loop_
_entity.id
_entity.type
_entity.pdbx_description
1 polymer ?
#
loop_
_entity_poly.entity_id
_entity_poly.type
_entity_poly.pdbx_seq_one_letter_code
_entity_poly.pdbx_strand_id
1 'polypeptide(L)' 'AKAQDTILSLAAEAGSVEDLELEDVMKVGYRDIRCVESGGPEPGVGCAGRGVITSINFLEEEGAYD' A
#
# COMPACT_ATOMS: atom_id res chain seq x y z
N ALA A 1 14.09 -9.28 -10.67
CA ALA A 1 13.15 -9.22 -9.54
C ALA A 1 11.98 -8.33 -9.96
N LYS A 2 10.73 -8.80 -9.82
CA LYS A 2 9.53 -7.98 -10.05
C LYS A 2 9.41 -7.01 -8.87
N ALA A 3 9.03 -5.75 -9.10
CA ALA A 3 8.64 -4.85 -8.02
C ALA A 3 7.40 -5.42 -7.30
N GLN A 4 7.32 -5.23 -5.99
CA GLN A 4 6.10 -5.50 -5.23
C GLN A 4 4.99 -4.56 -5.72
N ASP A 5 3.77 -5.09 -5.84
CA ASP A 5 2.61 -4.28 -6.20
C ASP A 5 2.28 -3.31 -5.04
N THR A 6 1.85 -2.10 -5.36
CA THR A 6 1.67 -1.02 -4.37
C THR A 6 0.24 -0.95 -3.86
N ILE A 7 0.04 -0.39 -2.66
CA ILE A 7 -1.30 -0.17 -2.08
C ILE A 7 -2.16 0.64 -3.06
N LEU A 8 -1.64 1.75 -3.62
CA LEU A 8 -2.41 2.56 -4.56
C LEU A 8 -2.70 1.88 -5.90
N SER A 9 -1.81 1.02 -6.41
CA SER A 9 -2.08 0.27 -7.63
C SER A 9 -3.14 -0.81 -7.41
N LEU A 10 -3.06 -1.53 -6.29
CA LEU A 10 -4.05 -2.55 -5.93
C LEU A 10 -5.41 -1.90 -5.64
N ALA A 11 -5.44 -0.76 -4.96
CA ALA A 11 -6.67 0.00 -4.72
C ALA A 11 -7.30 0.50 -6.03
N ALA A 12 -6.50 0.89 -7.02
CA ALA A 12 -7.01 1.28 -8.33
C ALA A 12 -7.60 0.11 -9.11
N GLU A 13 -7.09 -1.11 -8.92
CA GLU A 13 -7.63 -2.34 -9.51
C GLU A 13 -8.88 -2.84 -8.78
N ALA A 14 -8.91 -2.75 -7.45
CA ALA A 14 -10.04 -3.15 -6.60
C ALA A 14 -11.21 -2.14 -6.65
N GLY A 15 -10.91 -0.86 -6.87
CA GLY A 15 -11.88 0.24 -6.93
C GLY A 15 -11.59 1.32 -5.89
N SER A 16 -11.31 0.91 -4.65
CA SER A 16 -10.91 1.80 -3.57
C SER A 16 -9.93 1.12 -2.61
N VAL A 17 -9.38 1.91 -1.66
CA VAL A 17 -8.53 1.36 -0.58
C VAL A 17 -9.37 0.63 0.48
N GLU A 18 -10.67 0.93 0.56
CA GLU A 18 -11.61 0.30 1.50
C GLU A 18 -11.98 -1.13 1.06
N ASP A 19 -11.67 -1.48 -0.20
CA ASP A 19 -11.90 -2.81 -0.79
C ASP A 19 -10.66 -3.73 -0.68
N LEU A 20 -9.59 -3.28 -0.01
CA LEU A 20 -8.36 -4.05 0.19
C LEU A 20 -8.30 -4.64 1.59
N GLU A 21 -7.66 -5.79 1.73
CA GLU A 21 -7.31 -6.38 3.02
C GLU A 21 -5.78 -6.33 3.25
N LEU A 22 -5.34 -6.40 4.51
CA LEU A 22 -3.91 -6.35 4.86
C LEU A 22 -3.06 -7.40 4.11
N GLU A 23 -3.63 -8.57 3.87
CA GLU A 23 -2.97 -9.70 3.20
C GLU A 23 -2.70 -9.46 1.70
N ASP A 24 -3.48 -8.58 1.06
CA ASP A 24 -3.29 -8.22 -0.35
C ASP A 24 -1.96 -7.48 -0.54
N VAL A 25 -1.66 -6.56 0.39
CA VAL A 25 -0.59 -5.58 0.24
C VAL A 25 0.69 -5.96 0.99
N MET A 26 0.57 -6.77 2.06
CA MET A 26 1.70 -7.11 2.92
C MET A 26 2.46 -8.33 2.40
N LYS A 27 3.77 -8.19 2.28
CA LYS A 27 4.67 -9.30 1.93
C LYS A 27 5.69 -9.51 3.04
N VAL A 28 5.95 -10.77 3.37
CA VAL A 28 6.97 -11.14 4.35
C VAL A 28 8.29 -11.38 3.61
N GLY A 29 9.30 -10.58 3.93
CA GLY A 29 10.62 -10.62 3.36
C GLY A 29 11.64 -11.37 4.21
N TYR A 30 12.91 -10.95 4.11
CA TYR A 30 14.01 -11.54 4.86
C TYR A 30 13.82 -11.36 6.37
N ARG A 31 14.09 -12.42 7.17
CA ARG A 31 13.93 -12.42 8.64
C ARG A 31 12.55 -12.00 9.11
N ASP A 32 11.52 -12.46 8.40
CA ASP A 32 10.12 -12.20 8.75
C ASP A 32 9.76 -10.70 8.78
N ILE A 33 10.54 -9.86 8.10
CA ILE A 33 10.25 -8.42 7.98
C ILE A 33 9.04 -8.26 7.08
N ARG A 34 7.98 -7.64 7.61
CA ARG A 34 6.76 -7.30 6.88
C ARG A 34 7.00 -6.02 6.07
N CYS A 35 6.80 -6.10 4.75
CA CYS A 35 7.02 -5.01 3.80
C CYS A 35 5.71 -4.66 3.08
N VAL A 36 5.49 -3.36 2.90
CA VAL A 36 4.38 -2.77 2.14
C VAL A 36 4.94 -1.63 1.29
N GLU A 37 4.35 -1.39 0.13
CA GLU A 37 4.73 -0.30 -0.76
C GLU A 37 3.53 0.63 -0.95
N SER A 38 3.65 1.89 -0.52
CA SER A 38 2.54 2.86 -0.62
C SER A 38 2.15 3.14 -2.08
N GLY A 39 3.16 3.28 -2.94
CA GLY A 39 2.97 3.74 -4.31
C GLY A 39 2.76 5.25 -4.39
N GLY A 40 2.48 5.73 -5.61
CA GLY A 40 2.28 7.14 -5.86
C GLY A 40 1.90 7.39 -7.31
N PRO A 41 1.42 8.60 -7.63
CA PRO A 41 1.08 8.97 -8.99
C PRO A 41 2.34 9.11 -9.86
N GLU A 42 2.15 9.14 -11.17
CA GLU A 42 3.23 9.42 -12.12
C GLU A 42 3.89 10.79 -11.85
N PRO A 43 5.20 10.95 -12.15
CA PRO A 43 5.88 12.23 -12.00
C PRO A 43 5.15 13.37 -12.71
N GLY A 44 4.85 14.44 -11.97
CA GLY A 44 4.12 15.60 -12.49
C GLY A 44 2.60 15.50 -12.41
N VAL A 45 2.04 14.40 -11.88
CA VAL A 45 0.61 14.20 -11.67
C VAL A 45 0.33 13.97 -10.19
N GLY A 46 -0.75 14.55 -9.65
CA GLY A 46 -1.20 14.30 -8.28
C GLY A 46 -0.23 14.75 -7.17
N CYS A 47 -0.31 14.09 -6.02
CA CYS A 47 0.54 14.38 -4.85
C CYS A 47 0.96 13.07 -4.18
N ALA A 48 2.25 12.71 -4.27
CA ALA A 48 2.78 11.50 -3.63
C ALA A 48 2.56 11.47 -2.11
N GLY A 49 2.64 12.64 -1.46
CA GLY A 49 2.37 12.73 -0.02
C GLY A 49 0.96 12.30 0.37
N ARG A 50 -0.04 12.51 -0.51
CA ARG A 50 -1.41 12.01 -0.26
C ARG A 50 -1.46 10.49 -0.35
N GLY A 51 -0.70 9.88 -1.24
CA GLY A 51 -0.56 8.42 -1.32
C GLY A 51 0.00 7.82 -0.03
N VAL A 52 1.06 8.44 0.49
CA VAL A 52 1.66 8.03 1.78
C VAL A 52 0.67 8.15 2.93
N ILE A 53 -0.07 9.26 3.02
CA ILE A 53 -1.11 9.45 4.06
C ILE A 53 -2.19 8.37 3.94
N THR A 54 -2.70 8.12 2.74
CA THR A 54 -3.71 7.08 2.51
C THR A 54 -3.22 5.70 2.92
N SER A 55 -1.98 5.34 2.57
CA SER A 55 -1.41 4.05 2.95
C SER A 55 -1.21 3.92 4.46
N ILE A 56 -0.75 4.97 5.15
CA ILE A 56 -0.57 4.93 6.60
C ILE A 56 -1.91 4.72 7.30
N ASN A 57 -2.94 5.50 6.93
CA ASN A 57 -4.27 5.38 7.52
C ASN A 57 -4.86 3.98 7.32
N PHE A 58 -4.77 3.44 6.10
CA PHE A 58 -5.19 2.07 5.80
C PHE A 58 -4.50 1.04 6.71
N LEU A 59 -3.17 1.14 6.88
CA LEU A 59 -2.43 0.22 7.75
C LEU A 59 -2.81 0.35 9.23
N GLU A 60 -3.11 1.56 9.70
CA GLU A 60 -3.62 1.78 11.05
C GLU A 60 -5.01 1.17 11.24
N GLU A 61 -5.91 1.34 10.27
CA GLU A 61 -7.29 0.82 10.30
C GLU A 61 -7.34 -0.72 10.23
N GLU A 62 -6.47 -1.33 9.43
CA GLU A 62 -6.34 -2.79 9.28
C GLU A 62 -5.55 -3.47 10.42
N GLY A 63 -5.12 -2.72 11.45
CA GLY A 63 -4.40 -3.27 12.59
C GLY A 63 -3.00 -3.79 12.26
N ALA A 64 -2.31 -3.22 11.26
CA ALA A 64 -1.00 -3.69 10.82
C ALA A 64 0.10 -3.56 11.90
N TYR A 65 -0.13 -2.72 12.90
CA TYR A 65 0.82 -2.39 13.97
C TYR A 65 0.56 -3.10 15.30
N ASP A 66 -0.50 -3.89 15.40
CA ASP A 66 -0.83 -4.69 16.59
C ASP A 66 -0.04 -6.01 16.68
#